data_AF-A0A381VFJ8-F1
#
_entry.id   AF-A0A381VFJ8-F1
#
_cell.length_a   1.000
_cell.length_b   1.000
_cell.length_c   1.000
_cell.angle_alpha   90.00
_cell.angle_beta   90.00
_cell.angle_gamma   90.00
#
_symmetry.space_group_name_H-M   'P 1'
#
loop_
_entity.id
_entity.type
_entity.pdbx_description
1 polymer ?
#
loop_
_entity_poly.entity_id
_entity_poly.type
_entity_poly.pdbx_seq_one_letter_code
_entity_poly.pdbx_strand_id
1 'polypeptide(L)'
;MGGDFPHRWTQTKDSILAMKELWTKDEAEYHGTHYDFPAVRSFPKPVQKPHPPVFLGGKALNAFKRVVEWGDGWMPNHASVEEIRQGRETLNRLAKEACRDPSTIQVMAFGMSGQYRDREAIKDLEQAGVGRVTIWLDDTEKSGALREIEEIARQVLD
;
A
#
# COMPACT_ATOMS: atom_id res chain seq x y z
N MET A 1 -21.75 2.42 9.12
CA MET A 1 -21.57 0.95 9.16
C MET A 1 -21.03 0.59 10.53
N GLY A 2 -21.88 0.17 11.48
CA GLY A 2 -21.52 -0.06 12.90
C GLY A 2 -20.51 -1.19 13.12
N GLY A 3 -19.26 -1.00 12.68
CA GLY A 3 -18.18 -1.95 12.80
C GLY A 3 -17.59 -2.00 14.20
N ASP A 4 -17.04 -3.16 14.56
CA ASP A 4 -16.30 -3.38 15.80
C ASP A 4 -14.96 -2.64 15.75
N PHE A 5 -14.99 -1.38 16.17
CA PHE A 5 -13.82 -0.51 16.09
C PHE A 5 -12.62 -1.05 16.87
N PRO A 6 -12.76 -1.57 18.11
CA PRO A 6 -11.68 -2.24 18.82
C PRO A 6 -10.97 -3.34 18.00
N HIS A 7 -11.72 -4.19 17.29
CA HIS A 7 -11.20 -5.35 16.55
C HIS A 7 -11.00 -5.12 15.05
N ARG A 8 -11.18 -3.90 14.54
CA ARG A 8 -11.10 -3.59 13.09
C ARG A 8 -9.81 -4.09 12.42
N TRP A 9 -8.69 -4.10 13.12
CA TRP A 9 -7.40 -4.55 12.57
C TRP A 9 -7.22 -6.05 12.58
N THR A 10 -7.76 -6.77 13.58
CA THR A 10 -7.78 -8.24 13.56
C THR A 10 -8.73 -8.72 12.48
N GLN A 11 -9.87 -8.06 12.32
CA GLN A 11 -10.80 -8.32 11.21
C GLN A 11 -10.16 -8.05 9.85
N THR A 12 -9.48 -6.91 9.67
CA THR A 12 -8.79 -6.59 8.41
C THR A 12 -7.73 -7.63 8.06
N LYS A 13 -6.92 -8.04 9.06
CA LYS A 13 -5.92 -9.10 8.87
C LYS A 13 -6.60 -10.39 8.39
N ASP A 14 -7.67 -10.82 9.06
CA ASP A 14 -8.38 -12.05 8.75
C ASP A 14 -8.99 -12.02 7.33
N SER A 15 -9.59 -10.90 6.94
CA SER A 15 -10.08 -10.69 5.56
C SER A 15 -8.96 -10.87 4.52
N ILE A 16 -7.80 -10.27 4.76
CA ILE A 16 -6.68 -10.29 3.81
C ILE A 16 -6.09 -11.69 3.68
N LEU A 17 -5.95 -12.42 4.77
CA LEU A 17 -5.46 -13.80 4.74
C LEU A 17 -6.44 -14.72 3.99
N ALA A 18 -7.74 -14.62 4.26
CA ALA A 18 -8.77 -15.33 3.51
C ALA A 18 -8.76 -14.99 2.01
N MET A 19 -8.57 -13.71 1.67
CA MET A 19 -8.47 -13.27 0.27
C MET A 19 -7.23 -13.84 -0.42
N LYS A 20 -6.06 -13.83 0.24
CA LYS A 20 -4.83 -14.40 -0.31
C LYS A 20 -4.96 -15.91 -0.55
N GLU A 21 -5.63 -16.64 0.34
CA GLU A 21 -5.97 -18.05 0.15
C GLU A 21 -6.82 -18.27 -1.12
N LEU A 22 -7.93 -17.55 -1.24
CA LEU A 22 -8.83 -17.64 -2.40
C LEU A 22 -8.15 -17.26 -3.72
N TRP A 23 -7.23 -16.28 -3.69
CA TRP A 23 -6.54 -15.80 -4.88
C TRP A 23 -5.40 -16.71 -5.36
N THR A 24 -4.79 -17.46 -4.46
CA THR A 24 -3.55 -18.20 -4.75
C THR A 24 -3.77 -19.70 -4.95
N LYS A 25 -4.88 -20.27 -4.44
CA LYS A 25 -5.20 -21.70 -4.55
C LYS A 25 -6.45 -21.94 -5.39
N ASP A 26 -6.43 -22.94 -6.26
CA ASP A 26 -7.60 -23.32 -7.08
C ASP A 26 -8.77 -23.78 -6.22
N GLU A 27 -8.47 -24.61 -5.21
CA GLU A 27 -9.35 -25.00 -4.12
C GLU A 27 -8.75 -24.49 -2.81
N ALA A 28 -9.47 -23.60 -2.13
CA ALA A 28 -9.02 -22.90 -0.95
C ALA A 28 -9.93 -23.22 0.23
N GLU A 29 -9.34 -23.31 1.42
CA GLU A 29 -10.00 -23.53 2.69
C GLU A 29 -9.41 -22.55 3.71
N TYR A 30 -10.24 -21.97 4.58
CA TYR A 30 -9.77 -20.99 5.55
C TYR A 30 -10.62 -21.03 6.82
N HIS A 31 -9.94 -21.07 7.97
CA HIS A 31 -10.57 -21.09 9.29
C HIS A 31 -9.94 -20.00 10.17
N GLY A 32 -10.53 -18.80 10.12
CA GLY A 32 -10.15 -17.63 10.90
C GLY A 32 -11.24 -17.20 11.87
N THR A 33 -11.01 -16.09 12.58
CA THR A 33 -11.94 -15.60 13.61
C THR A 33 -13.23 -15.01 13.01
N HIS A 34 -13.11 -14.35 11.85
CA HIS A 34 -14.19 -13.64 11.18
C HIS A 34 -14.64 -14.34 9.88
N TYR A 35 -13.80 -15.18 9.29
CA TYR A 35 -14.11 -15.95 8.10
C TYR A 35 -13.81 -17.42 8.34
N ASP A 36 -14.77 -18.27 8.05
CA ASP A 36 -14.66 -19.72 8.17
C ASP A 36 -15.40 -20.35 6.98
N PHE A 37 -14.65 -21.01 6.09
CA PHE A 37 -15.23 -21.72 4.96
C PHE A 37 -14.48 -23.03 4.67
N PRO A 38 -15.22 -24.09 4.29
CA PRO A 38 -14.61 -25.34 3.83
C PRO A 38 -13.97 -25.16 2.45
N ALA A 39 -13.32 -26.17 1.91
CA ALA A 39 -12.81 -26.17 0.54
C ALA A 39 -13.81 -25.59 -0.50
N VAL A 40 -13.43 -24.46 -1.12
CA VAL A 40 -14.20 -23.76 -2.15
C VAL A 40 -13.32 -23.36 -3.33
N ARG A 41 -13.96 -23.13 -4.48
CA ARG A 41 -13.32 -22.64 -5.70
C ARG A 41 -13.80 -21.23 -6.02
N SER A 42 -12.89 -20.26 -5.96
CA SER A 42 -13.17 -18.85 -6.30
C SER A 42 -12.45 -18.44 -7.58
N PHE A 43 -13.20 -18.06 -8.61
CA PHE A 43 -12.68 -17.67 -9.93
C PHE A 43 -13.42 -16.43 -10.46
N PRO A 44 -12.77 -15.62 -11.33
CA PRO A 44 -11.43 -15.79 -11.88
C PRO A 44 -10.31 -15.48 -10.87
N LYS A 45 -9.13 -16.07 -11.07
CA LYS A 45 -7.93 -15.73 -10.28
C LYS A 45 -7.36 -14.39 -10.72
N PRO A 46 -6.70 -13.64 -9.82
CA PRO A 46 -5.97 -12.45 -10.23
C PRO A 46 -4.90 -12.75 -11.27
N VAL A 47 -4.74 -11.80 -12.20
CA VAL A 47 -3.70 -11.85 -13.25
C VAL A 47 -2.30 -11.74 -12.63
N GLN A 48 -2.13 -10.83 -11.66
CA GLN A 48 -0.87 -10.64 -10.94
C GLN A 48 -0.57 -11.82 -10.01
N LYS A 49 0.68 -12.31 -10.02
CA LYS A 49 1.14 -13.44 -9.21
C LYS A 49 2.11 -12.98 -8.10
N PRO A 50 2.07 -13.60 -6.91
CA PRO A 50 1.11 -14.64 -6.48
C PRO A 50 -0.32 -14.09 -6.32
N HIS A 51 -0.45 -12.82 -5.96
CA HIS A 51 -1.69 -12.06 -5.89
C HIS A 51 -1.37 -10.57 -6.09
N PRO A 52 -2.36 -9.69 -6.29
CA PRO A 52 -2.14 -8.24 -6.25
C PRO A 52 -1.55 -7.83 -4.89
N PRO A 53 -0.59 -6.88 -4.84
CA PRO A 53 0.01 -6.45 -3.59
C PRO A 53 -1.02 -5.72 -2.71
N VAL A 54 -1.07 -6.07 -1.43
CA VAL A 54 -1.91 -5.41 -0.43
C VAL A 54 -1.09 -4.35 0.30
N PHE A 55 -1.41 -3.09 0.04
CA PHE A 55 -0.79 -1.93 0.67
C PHE A 55 -1.54 -1.51 1.93
N LEU A 56 -0.82 -1.24 3.02
CA LEU A 56 -1.39 -0.70 4.25
C LEU A 56 -0.96 0.75 4.44
N GLY A 57 -1.94 1.59 4.79
CA GLY A 57 -1.71 2.99 5.10
C GLY A 57 -1.39 3.26 6.57
N GLY A 58 -1.01 4.50 6.84
CA GLY A 58 -0.72 5.02 8.18
C GLY A 58 0.78 5.13 8.49
N LYS A 59 1.11 6.02 9.43
CA LYS A 59 2.50 6.37 9.79
C LYS A 59 2.91 5.91 11.20
N ALA A 60 2.01 5.29 11.95
CA ALA A 60 2.29 4.82 13.31
C ALA A 60 3.05 3.49 13.30
N LEU A 61 3.84 3.22 14.36
CA LEU A 61 4.63 1.99 14.51
C LEU A 61 3.81 0.70 14.31
N ASN A 62 2.56 0.67 14.80
CA ASN A 62 1.68 -0.48 14.63
C ASN A 62 1.27 -0.72 13.16
N ALA A 63 1.25 0.31 12.31
CA ALA A 63 1.04 0.13 10.86
C ALA A 63 2.24 -0.60 10.24
N PHE A 64 3.47 -0.20 10.58
CA PHE A 64 4.67 -0.87 10.09
C PHE A 64 4.77 -2.33 10.52
N LYS A 65 4.44 -2.63 11.78
CA LYS A 65 4.38 -4.01 12.28
C LYS A 65 3.43 -4.87 11.44
N ARG A 66 2.24 -4.34 11.09
CA ARG A 66 1.26 -5.03 10.25
C ARG A 66 1.75 -5.23 8.82
N VAL A 67 2.41 -4.22 8.24
CA VAL A 67 3.02 -4.34 6.90
C VAL A 67 4.00 -5.51 6.89
N VAL A 68 4.90 -5.57 7.89
CA VAL A 68 5.89 -6.64 8.01
C VAL A 68 5.24 -8.00 8.23
N GLU A 69 4.20 -8.07 9.06
CA GLU A 69 3.54 -9.33 9.45
C GLU A 69 2.69 -9.94 8.33
N TRP A 70 1.89 -9.14 7.60
CA TRP A 70 0.93 -9.68 6.63
C TRP A 70 0.65 -8.79 5.40
N GLY A 71 1.21 -7.58 5.33
CA GLY A 71 1.12 -6.69 4.16
C GLY A 71 2.21 -6.94 3.12
N ASP A 72 2.00 -6.41 1.91
CA ASP A 72 2.96 -6.49 0.80
C ASP A 72 3.63 -5.13 0.53
N GLY A 73 3.03 -4.04 1.04
CA GLY A 73 3.60 -2.72 0.94
C GLY A 73 3.03 -1.72 1.92
N TRP A 74 3.69 -0.57 1.98
CA TRP A 74 3.31 0.58 2.79
C TRP A 74 2.92 1.74 1.88
N MET A 75 1.79 2.39 2.20
CA MET A 75 1.27 3.53 1.44
C MET A 75 0.94 4.70 2.39
N PRO A 76 1.93 5.54 2.76
CA PRO A 76 1.67 6.73 3.54
C PRO A 76 0.92 7.77 2.72
N ASN A 77 0.05 8.52 3.40
CA ASN A 77 -0.53 9.76 2.91
C ASN A 77 -0.04 10.93 3.77
N HIS A 78 -0.12 12.15 3.22
CA HIS A 78 0.29 13.38 3.91
C HIS A 78 1.68 13.23 4.57
N ALA A 79 2.64 12.67 3.83
CA ALA A 79 3.98 12.43 4.33
C ALA A 79 4.97 13.36 3.64
N SER A 80 5.92 13.93 4.36
CA SER A 80 7.11 14.51 3.73
C SER A 80 8.02 13.40 3.22
N VAL A 81 8.96 13.74 2.33
CA VAL A 81 9.96 12.76 1.88
C VAL A 81 10.80 12.25 3.05
N GLU A 82 11.08 13.11 4.04
CA GLU A 82 11.82 12.73 5.25
C GLU A 82 11.03 11.75 6.12
N GLU A 83 9.73 11.95 6.31
CA GLU A 83 8.88 10.98 7.00
C GLU A 83 8.85 9.63 6.28
N ILE A 84 8.88 9.63 4.94
CA ILE A 84 8.94 8.41 4.13
C ILE A 84 10.28 7.69 4.34
N ARG A 85 11.40 8.43 4.33
CA ARG A 85 12.74 7.88 4.59
C ARG A 85 12.82 7.22 5.97
N GLN A 86 12.37 7.90 7.01
CA GLN A 86 12.32 7.37 8.38
C GLN A 86 11.40 6.15 8.51
N GLY A 87 10.24 6.18 7.83
CA GLY A 87 9.33 5.04 7.76
C GLY A 87 9.96 3.83 7.07
N ARG A 88 10.68 4.04 5.96
CA ARG A 88 11.42 2.99 5.25
C ARG A 88 12.50 2.37 6.13
N GLU A 89 13.26 3.17 6.88
CA GLU A 89 14.26 2.67 7.84
C GLU A 89 13.60 1.81 8.94
N THR A 90 12.47 2.26 9.46
CA THR A 90 11.71 1.53 10.48
C THR A 90 11.19 0.19 9.94
N LEU A 91 10.63 0.18 8.72
CA LEU A 91 10.19 -1.04 8.04
C LEU A 91 11.36 -2.00 7.81
N ASN A 92 12.51 -1.50 7.36
CA ASN A 92 13.70 -2.33 7.13
C ASN A 92 14.18 -3.00 8.42
N ARG A 93 14.19 -2.26 9.54
CA ARG A 93 14.56 -2.81 10.85
C ARG A 93 13.57 -3.89 11.30
N LEU A 94 12.26 -3.59 11.29
CA LEU A 94 11.23 -4.53 11.71
C LEU A 94 11.17 -5.79 10.83
N ALA A 95 11.37 -5.64 9.52
CA ALA A 95 11.43 -6.77 8.60
C ALA A 95 12.60 -7.71 8.92
N LYS A 96 13.79 -7.15 9.17
CA LYS A 96 14.96 -7.94 9.60
C LYS A 96 14.73 -8.66 10.93
N GLU A 97 14.14 -7.97 11.92
CA GLU A 97 13.77 -8.57 13.21
C GLU A 97 12.77 -9.73 13.06
N ALA A 98 11.89 -9.66 12.06
CA ALA A 98 10.92 -10.70 11.71
C ALA A 98 11.45 -11.75 10.70
N CYS A 99 12.75 -11.75 10.39
CA CYS A 99 13.37 -12.61 9.38
C CYS A 99 12.72 -12.53 7.98
N ARG A 100 12.16 -11.38 7.62
CA ARG A 100 11.60 -11.08 6.29
C ARG A 100 12.57 -10.21 5.51
N ASP A 101 12.78 -10.52 4.23
CA ASP A 101 13.57 -9.67 3.34
C ASP A 101 12.88 -8.30 3.15
N PRO A 102 13.51 -7.18 3.56
CA PRO A 102 12.95 -5.85 3.39
C PRO A 102 12.67 -5.46 1.93
N SER A 103 13.38 -6.06 0.97
CA SER A 103 13.17 -5.78 -0.46
C SER A 103 11.78 -6.20 -0.95
N THR A 104 11.15 -7.16 -0.25
CA THR A 104 9.79 -7.65 -0.55
C THR A 104 8.68 -6.67 -0.15
N ILE A 105 9.01 -5.62 0.61
CA ILE A 105 8.04 -4.61 1.07
C ILE A 105 8.09 -3.42 0.10
N GLN A 106 7.01 -3.25 -0.67
CA GLN A 106 6.87 -2.12 -1.60
C GLN A 106 6.52 -0.83 -0.83
N VAL A 107 6.91 0.32 -1.37
CA VAL A 107 6.49 1.62 -0.87
C VAL A 107 5.85 2.43 -1.99
N MET A 108 4.63 2.90 -1.74
CA MET A 108 3.90 3.79 -2.64
C MET A 108 3.61 5.10 -1.92
N ALA A 109 4.17 6.21 -2.37
CA ALA A 109 3.84 7.51 -1.81
C ALA A 109 2.49 7.99 -2.34
N PHE A 110 1.52 8.20 -1.46
CA PHE A 110 0.25 8.80 -1.84
C PHE A 110 0.34 10.33 -1.68
N GLY A 111 0.59 11.02 -2.79
CA GLY A 111 0.64 12.48 -2.83
C GLY A 111 -0.74 13.08 -2.60
N MET A 112 -0.79 14.02 -1.66
CA MET A 112 -1.96 14.86 -1.42
C MET A 112 -1.82 16.17 -2.20
N SER A 113 -2.85 17.02 -2.11
CA SER A 113 -2.86 18.36 -2.73
C SER A 113 -1.51 19.06 -2.57
N GLY A 114 -0.95 19.52 -3.69
CA GLY A 114 0.35 20.20 -3.76
C GLY A 114 1.61 19.35 -3.55
N GLN A 115 1.52 18.04 -3.25
CA GLN A 115 2.69 17.20 -2.98
C GLN A 115 3.24 16.51 -4.23
N TYR A 116 4.57 16.42 -4.31
CA TYR A 116 5.32 15.61 -5.28
C TYR A 116 5.07 15.97 -6.75
N ARG A 117 4.92 17.27 -7.03
CA ARG A 117 4.49 17.77 -8.35
C ARG A 117 5.64 18.21 -9.25
N ASP A 118 6.87 17.97 -8.83
CA ASP A 118 8.09 18.33 -9.56
C ASP A 118 9.11 17.18 -9.54
N ARG A 119 10.06 17.25 -10.47
CA ARG A 119 11.10 16.23 -10.66
C ARG A 119 12.00 16.05 -9.44
N GLU A 120 12.29 17.11 -8.69
CA GLU A 120 13.17 17.03 -7.52
C GLU A 120 12.52 16.18 -6.42
N ALA A 121 11.25 16.46 -6.11
CA ALA A 121 10.48 15.67 -5.16
C ALA A 121 10.36 14.19 -5.57
N ILE A 122 10.17 13.90 -6.86
CA ILE A 122 10.11 12.51 -7.36
C ILE A 122 11.47 11.80 -7.19
N LYS A 123 12.59 12.47 -7.48
CA LYS A 123 13.94 11.92 -7.27
C LYS A 123 14.21 11.66 -5.78
N ASP A 124 13.79 12.56 -4.90
CA ASP A 124 13.99 12.38 -3.46
C ASP A 124 13.17 11.21 -2.92
N LEU A 125 11.94 11.00 -3.44
CA LEU A 125 11.11 9.85 -3.12
C LEU A 125 11.74 8.54 -3.62
N GLU A 126 12.26 8.52 -4.85
CA GLU A 126 12.98 7.36 -5.39
C GLU A 126 14.18 6.99 -4.52
N GLN A 127 14.98 7.97 -4.12
CA GLN A 127 16.11 7.78 -3.18
C GLN A 127 15.65 7.29 -1.80
N ALA A 128 14.45 7.67 -1.35
CA ALA A 128 13.83 7.16 -0.13
C ALA A 128 13.27 5.72 -0.28
N GLY A 129 13.39 5.11 -1.47
CA GLY A 129 12.95 3.74 -1.75
C GLY A 129 11.49 3.63 -2.16
N VAL A 130 10.88 4.71 -2.63
CA VAL A 130 9.52 4.71 -3.18
C VAL A 130 9.54 4.15 -4.60
N GLY A 131 8.75 3.09 -4.84
CA GLY A 131 8.63 2.46 -6.17
C GLY A 131 7.43 2.96 -6.98
N ARG A 132 6.52 3.72 -6.36
CA ARG A 132 5.36 4.32 -7.03
C ARG A 132 4.91 5.59 -6.32
N VAL A 133 4.53 6.59 -7.09
CA VAL A 133 3.95 7.85 -6.58
C VAL A 133 2.56 8.02 -7.21
N THR A 134 1.58 8.42 -6.40
CA THR A 134 0.32 9.00 -6.90
C THR A 134 0.36 10.50 -6.70
N ILE A 135 -0.12 11.26 -7.67
CA ILE A 135 -0.22 12.72 -7.58
C ILE A 135 -1.69 13.10 -7.53
N TRP A 136 -2.06 13.93 -6.57
CA TRP A 136 -3.41 14.46 -6.44
C TRP A 136 -3.65 15.57 -7.47
N LEU A 137 -4.80 15.53 -8.14
CA LEU A 137 -5.27 16.62 -9.00
C LEU A 137 -6.24 17.48 -8.19
N ASP A 138 -5.97 18.77 -8.12
CA ASP A 138 -6.73 19.72 -7.33
C ASP A 138 -7.98 20.21 -8.08
N ASP A 139 -7.94 20.24 -9.41
CA ASP A 139 -9.05 20.69 -10.23
C ASP A 139 -10.12 19.59 -10.39
N THR A 140 -11.37 19.93 -10.09
CA THR A 140 -12.52 19.02 -10.18
C THR A 140 -13.25 19.09 -11.53
N GLU A 141 -12.97 20.12 -12.33
CA GLU A 141 -13.49 20.27 -13.68
C GLU A 141 -12.59 19.56 -14.69
N LYS A 142 -13.18 18.74 -15.56
CA LYS A 142 -12.43 17.90 -16.51
C LYS A 142 -11.39 18.70 -17.32
N SER A 143 -11.77 19.88 -17.81
CA SER A 143 -10.86 20.69 -18.65
C SER A 143 -9.67 21.23 -17.84
N GLY A 144 -9.89 21.53 -16.56
CA GLY A 144 -8.86 21.97 -15.63
C GLY A 144 -7.93 20.84 -15.23
N ALA A 145 -8.49 19.69 -14.84
CA ALA A 145 -7.71 18.50 -14.52
C ALA A 145 -6.80 18.05 -15.67
N LEU A 146 -7.25 18.16 -16.94
CA LEU A 146 -6.40 17.84 -18.09
C LEU A 146 -5.23 18.82 -18.24
N ARG A 147 -5.46 20.13 -18.11
CA ARG A 147 -4.38 21.12 -18.13
C ARG A 147 -3.41 20.91 -16.98
N GLU A 148 -3.93 20.62 -15.80
CA GLU A 148 -3.16 20.33 -14.60
C GLU A 148 -2.25 19.10 -14.77
N ILE A 149 -2.76 18.01 -15.36
CA ILE A 149 -1.97 16.82 -15.69
C ILE A 149 -0.82 17.19 -16.65
N GLU A 150 -1.09 17.98 -17.70
CA GLU A 150 -0.06 18.41 -18.66
C GLU A 150 1.02 19.27 -18.01
N GLU A 151 0.64 20.15 -17.08
CA GLU A 151 1.57 20.98 -16.31
C GLU A 151 2.44 20.13 -15.37
N ILE A 152 1.83 19.21 -14.61
CA ILE A 152 2.58 18.26 -13.76
C ILE A 152 3.53 17.43 -14.63
N ALA A 153 3.05 16.92 -15.77
CA ALA A 153 3.87 16.11 -16.66
C ALA A 153 5.13 16.88 -17.11
N ARG A 154 5.00 18.16 -17.47
CA ARG A 154 6.16 19.01 -17.79
C ARG A 154 7.11 19.18 -16.60
N GLN A 155 6.60 19.38 -15.39
CA GLN A 155 7.45 19.57 -14.20
C GLN A 155 8.13 18.29 -13.71
N VAL A 156 7.56 17.12 -14.00
CA VAL A 156 8.05 15.82 -13.52
C VAL A 156 8.89 15.08 -14.56
N LEU A 157 8.49 15.15 -15.84
CA LEU A 157 9.04 14.32 -16.92
C LEU A 157 10.07 15.03 -17.79
N ASP A 158 10.06 16.36 -17.89
CA ASP A 158 11.07 17.16 -18.63
C ASP A 158 12.28 17.48 -17.76
#